data_AF-A0A8E6EXI3-F1
#
_entry.id   AF-A0A8E6EXI3-F1
#
_cell.length_a   1.000
_cell.length_b   1.000
_cell.length_c   1.000
_cell.angle_alpha   90.00
_cell.angle_beta   90.00
_cell.angle_gamma   90.00
#
_symmetry.space_group_name_H-M   'P 1'
#
loop_
_entity.id
_entity.type
_entity.pdbx_description
1 polymer ?
#
loop_
_entity_poly.entity_id
_entity_poly.type
_entity_poly.pdbx_seq_one_letter_code
_entity_poly.pdbx_strand_id
1 'polypeptide(L)'
;MSRSFLFGLTVQLIWILPGTSAREKYVLPLDASQRKKNEEADRAWLIESYVKPYEKQGVKNASWDGDVKKVSDGFVEYMLSNQMTPYLPRATQDAAARARKSGCQDILVRYAALRSMDQANLANPQGLLNLFLQVGKDVPKSYYPSAVKLEMEVFLGVTPAQNSAAWKEAEKAEIRKILMQALDLLVESSLKDAPTPLMEYRWHYACSELINGFKNLGDRSEKAWETVDAALAKCNKFETKRIRTKGSWMVQYAWEARGYGTIDKTTEEGLKKFTERLNQAKELLETAWKLEPSPIIAEARMRVELGIGKGDRKSIETWFRRSIGNRNYDRNSIGIMREWLSPKWYGDEGSLWEFLEACRDCGNNRDVISVQYLDEKYVEALRLPKEAKLEHFKDPKFFQEMSKVFAAYLAVNPDDNYYRGRYAVFSYYCGQYAEALKQFELIGEDMVESKHAEINRQIFLKEDLLKNRVPKSK
;
A
#
# COMPACT_ATOMS: atom_id res chain seq x y z
N MET A 1 43.87 -28.97 8.89
CA MET A 1 42.88 -29.59 7.98
C MET A 1 41.82 -28.55 7.66
N SER A 2 42.01 -27.84 6.55
CA SER A 2 41.14 -26.77 6.07
C SER A 2 40.21 -27.36 5.00
N ARG A 3 38.90 -27.28 5.22
CA ARG A 3 37.89 -27.64 4.20
C ARG A 3 37.49 -26.36 3.46
N SER A 4 38.13 -26.13 2.32
CA SER A 4 37.67 -25.15 1.32
C SER A 4 36.34 -25.61 0.74
N PHE A 5 35.26 -24.88 1.01
CA PHE A 5 34.01 -24.99 0.27
C PHE A 5 34.20 -24.32 -1.10
N LEU A 6 34.40 -25.13 -2.14
CA LEU A 6 34.33 -24.69 -3.53
C LEU A 6 32.87 -24.36 -3.85
N PHE A 7 32.56 -23.07 -3.96
CA PHE A 7 31.42 -22.62 -4.77
C PHE A 7 31.79 -22.88 -6.24
N GLY A 8 31.14 -23.86 -6.84
CA GLY A 8 31.31 -24.19 -8.25
C GLY A 8 30.89 -23.04 -9.14
N LEU A 9 31.82 -22.55 -9.95
CA LEU A 9 31.54 -21.79 -11.16
C LEU A 9 30.62 -22.66 -12.04
N THR A 10 29.34 -22.31 -12.11
CA THR A 10 28.42 -22.92 -13.08
C THR A 10 28.67 -22.24 -14.42
N VAL A 11 29.32 -22.96 -15.33
CA VAL A 11 29.41 -22.60 -16.74
C VAL A 11 27.97 -22.51 -17.28
N GLN A 12 27.51 -21.29 -17.60
CA GLN A 12 26.27 -21.10 -18.35
C GLN A 12 26.50 -21.60 -19.78
N LEU A 13 26.13 -22.85 -20.03
CA LEU A 13 25.90 -23.37 -21.39
C LEU A 13 24.74 -22.57 -22.00
N ILE A 14 25.07 -21.68 -22.94
CA ILE A 14 24.09 -20.98 -23.77
C ILE A 14 23.44 -22.04 -24.68
N TRP A 15 22.29 -22.55 -24.26
CA TRP A 15 21.41 -23.33 -25.11
C TRP A 15 20.81 -22.39 -26.15
N ILE A 16 21.19 -22.55 -27.42
CA ILE A 16 20.49 -21.96 -28.56
C ILE A 16 19.13 -22.67 -28.65
N LEU A 17 18.09 -22.08 -28.06
CA LEU A 17 16.73 -22.62 -28.10
C LEU A 17 16.13 -22.44 -29.50
N PRO A 18 15.53 -23.49 -30.10
CA PRO A 18 14.92 -23.43 -31.41
C PRO A 18 13.60 -22.65 -31.37
N GLY A 19 13.41 -21.75 -32.34
CA GLY A 19 12.12 -21.27 -32.85
C GLY A 19 11.22 -20.51 -31.86
N THR A 20 11.05 -19.20 -32.08
CA THR A 20 10.04 -18.37 -31.43
C THR A 20 8.63 -18.86 -31.82
N SER A 21 8.07 -19.82 -31.08
CA SER A 21 6.62 -19.98 -31.05
C SER A 21 6.02 -18.69 -30.49
N ALA A 22 4.95 -18.19 -31.13
CA ALA A 22 4.24 -17.03 -30.62
C ALA A 22 3.81 -17.32 -29.17
N ARG A 23 4.35 -16.56 -28.20
CA ARG A 23 3.91 -16.67 -26.80
C ARG A 23 2.43 -16.28 -26.75
N GLU A 24 1.59 -17.13 -26.13
CA GLU A 24 0.20 -16.78 -25.87
C GLU A 24 0.15 -15.54 -24.97
N LYS A 25 -0.58 -14.50 -25.38
CA LYS A 25 -0.69 -13.24 -24.63
C LYS A 25 -1.20 -13.51 -23.20
N TYR A 26 -0.50 -12.97 -22.21
CA TYR A 26 -0.89 -13.05 -20.81
C TYR A 26 -2.29 -12.47 -20.58
N VAL A 27 -3.16 -13.24 -19.93
CA VAL A 27 -4.53 -12.82 -19.58
C VAL A 27 -4.64 -12.71 -18.07
N LEU A 28 -4.99 -11.52 -17.58
CA LEU A 28 -5.29 -11.35 -16.16
C LEU A 28 -6.63 -12.03 -15.83
N PRO A 29 -6.69 -12.88 -14.79
CA PRO A 29 -7.90 -13.57 -14.36
C PRO A 29 -8.83 -12.64 -13.55
N LEU A 30 -9.24 -11.53 -14.16
CA LEU A 30 -10.15 -10.56 -13.52
C LEU A 30 -11.62 -10.93 -13.80
N ASP A 31 -12.47 -10.81 -12.77
CA ASP A 31 -13.91 -10.96 -12.89
C ASP A 31 -14.61 -9.62 -12.57
N ALA A 32 -14.92 -8.85 -13.61
CA ALA A 32 -15.55 -7.54 -13.45
C ALA A 32 -16.93 -7.58 -12.75
N SER A 33 -17.66 -8.69 -12.85
CA SER A 33 -18.98 -8.85 -12.22
C SER A 33 -18.83 -9.07 -10.72
N GLN A 34 -18.00 -10.04 -10.32
CA GLN A 34 -17.71 -10.31 -8.92
C GLN A 34 -17.08 -9.11 -8.22
N ARG A 35 -16.23 -8.39 -8.95
CA ARG A 35 -15.62 -7.13 -8.51
C ARG A 35 -16.66 -6.06 -8.16
N LYS A 36 -17.59 -5.78 -9.06
CA LYS A 36 -18.67 -4.81 -8.84
C LYS A 36 -19.52 -5.20 -7.62
N LYS A 37 -19.86 -6.49 -7.50
CA LYS A 37 -20.60 -7.02 -6.35
C LYS A 37 -19.87 -6.80 -5.02
N ASN A 38 -18.56 -7.07 -4.98
CA ASN A 38 -17.76 -6.83 -3.78
C ASN A 38 -17.72 -5.34 -3.42
N GLU A 39 -17.50 -4.47 -4.41
CA GLU A 39 -17.48 -3.02 -4.19
C GLU A 39 -18.80 -2.49 -3.63
N GLU A 40 -19.93 -2.94 -4.17
CA GLU A 40 -21.26 -2.57 -3.66
C GLU A 40 -21.46 -3.02 -2.20
N ALA A 41 -21.04 -4.24 -1.87
CA ALA A 41 -21.11 -4.77 -0.51
C ALA A 41 -20.20 -4.02 0.46
N ASP A 42 -18.96 -3.76 0.07
CA ASP A 42 -17.98 -3.03 0.89
C ASP A 42 -18.41 -1.57 1.08
N ARG A 43 -18.94 -0.91 0.03
CA ARG A 43 -19.51 0.43 0.11
C ARG A 43 -20.69 0.50 1.07
N ALA A 44 -21.62 -0.45 0.98
CA ALA A 44 -22.78 -0.49 1.88
C ALA A 44 -22.34 -0.63 3.34
N TRP A 45 -21.38 -1.51 3.62
CA TRP A 45 -20.80 -1.68 4.95
C TRP A 45 -20.10 -0.42 5.45
N LEU A 46 -19.30 0.24 4.59
CA LEU A 46 -18.60 1.47 4.93
C LEU A 46 -19.56 2.62 5.26
N ILE A 47 -20.65 2.78 4.51
CA ILE A 47 -21.69 3.78 4.81
C ILE A 47 -22.33 3.51 6.18
N GLU A 48 -22.70 2.26 6.47
CA GLU A 48 -23.25 1.90 7.78
C GLU A 48 -22.24 2.13 8.92
N SER A 49 -20.94 2.00 8.63
CA SER A 49 -19.88 2.09 9.65
C SER A 49 -19.36 3.49 9.87
N TYR A 50 -19.32 4.35 8.86
CA TYR A 50 -18.71 5.69 8.93
C TYR A 50 -19.71 6.85 8.88
N VAL A 51 -20.83 6.70 8.17
CA VAL A 51 -21.80 7.79 7.95
C VAL A 51 -22.93 7.69 8.97
N LYS A 52 -23.63 6.56 8.99
CA LYS A 52 -24.84 6.39 9.81
C LYS A 52 -24.62 6.52 11.32
N PRO A 53 -23.47 6.13 11.93
CA PRO A 53 -23.30 6.29 13.36
C PRO A 53 -23.32 7.76 13.77
N TYR A 54 -22.70 8.64 12.98
CA TYR A 54 -22.77 10.09 13.21
C TYR A 54 -24.20 10.59 13.03
N GLU A 55 -24.90 10.18 11.96
CA GLU A 55 -26.30 10.54 11.73
C GLU A 55 -27.21 10.20 12.93
N LYS A 56 -27.03 9.01 13.50
CA LYS A 56 -27.86 8.48 14.59
C LYS A 56 -27.48 9.02 15.97
N GLN A 57 -26.19 9.14 16.27
CA GLN A 57 -25.68 9.34 17.65
C GLN A 57 -24.71 10.51 17.79
N GLY A 58 -24.25 11.09 16.68
CA GLY A 58 -23.31 12.21 16.69
C GLY A 58 -23.95 13.50 17.20
N VAL A 59 -23.13 14.32 17.88
CA VAL A 59 -23.56 15.65 18.34
C VAL A 59 -23.80 16.56 17.12
N LYS A 60 -25.04 17.03 16.98
CA LYS A 60 -25.51 17.83 15.85
C LYS A 60 -25.32 19.33 16.09
N ASN A 61 -24.82 20.01 15.07
CA ASN A 61 -24.71 21.46 15.00
C ASN A 61 -24.57 21.92 13.55
N ALA A 62 -25.43 22.84 13.13
CA ALA A 62 -25.45 23.37 11.77
C ALA A 62 -24.10 23.99 11.32
N SER A 63 -23.26 24.45 12.25
CA SER A 63 -21.94 25.02 11.92
C SER A 63 -20.90 23.98 11.47
N TRP A 64 -21.08 22.68 11.74
CA TRP A 64 -20.14 21.64 11.31
C TRP A 64 -20.77 20.40 10.68
N ASP A 65 -22.07 20.14 10.83
CA ASP A 65 -22.71 18.89 10.36
C ASP A 65 -22.42 18.59 8.87
N GLY A 66 -22.44 19.62 8.01
CA GLY A 66 -22.13 19.47 6.60
C GLY A 66 -20.67 19.06 6.33
N ASP A 67 -19.74 19.53 7.15
CA ASP A 67 -18.33 19.15 7.04
C ASP A 67 -18.08 17.76 7.65
N VAL A 68 -18.76 17.38 8.75
CA VAL A 68 -18.66 16.01 9.28
C VAL A 68 -19.15 14.99 8.26
N LYS A 69 -20.27 15.28 7.57
CA LYS A 69 -20.75 14.41 6.49
C LYS A 69 -19.70 14.22 5.39
N LYS A 70 -19.07 15.31 4.93
CA LYS A 70 -17.98 15.24 3.94
C LYS A 70 -16.78 14.43 4.45
N VAL A 71 -16.48 14.51 5.75
CA VAL A 71 -15.43 13.69 6.36
C VAL A 71 -15.81 12.21 6.30
N SER A 72 -17.01 11.84 6.74
CA SER A 72 -17.50 10.46 6.68
C SER A 72 -17.53 9.90 5.26
N ASP A 73 -18.11 10.64 4.31
CA ASP A 73 -18.16 10.24 2.90
C ASP A 73 -16.75 10.10 2.30
N GLY A 74 -15.83 11.01 2.67
CA GLY A 74 -14.43 10.93 2.29
C GLY A 74 -13.72 9.68 2.78
N PHE A 75 -14.02 9.21 4.00
CA PHE A 75 -13.51 7.93 4.48
C PHE A 75 -14.09 6.73 3.71
N VAL A 76 -15.36 6.78 3.33
CA VAL A 76 -15.95 5.72 2.48
C VAL A 76 -15.17 5.62 1.17
N GLU A 77 -14.95 6.73 0.47
CA GLU A 77 -14.20 6.70 -0.78
C GLU A 77 -12.73 6.33 -0.59
N TYR A 78 -12.06 6.89 0.43
CA TYR A 78 -10.67 6.54 0.76
C TYR A 78 -10.52 5.03 0.95
N MET A 79 -11.42 4.42 1.73
CA MET A 79 -11.38 2.99 2.03
C MET A 79 -11.67 2.10 0.82
N LEU A 80 -12.52 2.56 -0.11
CA LEU A 80 -12.80 1.86 -1.36
C LEU A 80 -11.72 2.04 -2.43
N SER A 81 -11.02 3.16 -2.41
CA SER A 81 -10.11 3.56 -3.49
C SER A 81 -8.84 2.73 -3.55
N ASN A 82 -8.49 2.00 -2.48
CA ASN A 82 -7.19 1.34 -2.31
C ASN A 82 -6.01 2.23 -2.73
N GLN A 83 -6.17 3.56 -2.59
CA GLN A 83 -5.23 4.55 -3.11
C GLN A 83 -3.84 4.37 -2.50
N MET A 84 -2.82 4.71 -3.28
CA MET A 84 -1.43 4.64 -2.80
C MET A 84 -1.10 5.74 -1.80
N THR A 85 -1.88 6.81 -1.78
CA THR A 85 -1.63 7.93 -0.88
C THR A 85 -2.10 7.55 0.53
N PRO A 86 -1.24 7.68 1.54
CA PRO A 86 -1.67 7.49 2.93
C PRO A 86 -2.62 8.61 3.41
N TYR A 87 -2.86 9.61 2.56
CA TYR A 87 -3.62 10.81 2.85
C TYR A 87 -5.07 10.67 2.41
N LEU A 88 -5.96 11.29 3.17
CA LEU A 88 -7.37 11.46 2.79
C LEU A 88 -7.50 12.42 1.59
N PRO A 89 -8.58 12.35 0.81
CA PRO A 89 -8.85 13.35 -0.22
C PRO A 89 -8.82 14.77 0.35
N ARG A 90 -8.25 15.74 -0.39
CA ARG A 90 -8.07 17.12 0.12
C ARG A 90 -9.36 17.74 0.66
N ALA A 91 -10.47 17.55 -0.06
CA ALA A 91 -11.79 18.01 0.36
C ALA A 91 -12.20 17.48 1.74
N THR A 92 -11.83 16.23 2.05
CA THR A 92 -12.04 15.59 3.35
C THR A 92 -11.15 16.21 4.43
N GLN A 93 -9.88 16.48 4.10
CA GLN A 93 -8.94 17.15 5.02
C GLN A 93 -9.44 18.56 5.39
N ASP A 94 -9.82 19.36 4.38
CA ASP A 94 -10.30 20.73 4.58
C ASP A 94 -11.63 20.75 5.36
N ALA A 95 -12.53 19.79 5.10
CA ALA A 95 -13.75 19.62 5.88
C ALA A 95 -13.44 19.30 7.35
N ALA A 96 -12.51 18.39 7.61
CA ALA A 96 -12.09 18.09 8.98
C ALA A 96 -11.51 19.34 9.67
N ALA A 97 -10.67 20.11 8.98
CA ALA A 97 -10.10 21.35 9.52
C ALA A 97 -11.18 22.40 9.85
N ARG A 98 -12.14 22.63 8.95
CA ARG A 98 -13.26 23.57 9.19
C ARG A 98 -14.18 23.13 10.32
N ALA A 99 -14.52 21.84 10.38
CA ALA A 99 -15.33 21.28 11.46
C ALA A 99 -14.63 21.48 12.83
N ARG A 100 -13.33 21.19 12.92
CA ARG A 100 -12.54 21.43 14.15
C ARG A 100 -12.49 22.90 14.54
N LYS A 101 -12.25 23.80 13.58
CA LYS A 101 -12.23 25.25 13.82
C LYS A 101 -13.57 25.74 14.37
N SER A 102 -14.67 25.09 13.98
CA SER A 102 -16.03 25.38 14.47
C SER A 102 -16.33 24.72 15.82
N GLY A 103 -15.37 24.03 16.43
CA GLY A 103 -15.49 23.41 17.76
C GLY A 103 -15.94 21.95 17.76
N CYS A 104 -16.11 21.32 16.59
CA CYS A 104 -16.50 19.92 16.50
C CYS A 104 -15.50 18.99 17.22
N GLN A 105 -16.00 18.18 18.15
CA GLN A 105 -15.21 17.20 18.91
C GLN A 105 -15.42 15.76 18.45
N ASP A 106 -16.08 15.56 17.30
CA ASP A 106 -16.31 14.23 16.77
C ASP A 106 -15.00 13.48 16.55
N ILE A 107 -14.95 12.20 16.94
CA ILE A 107 -13.71 11.44 16.92
C ILE A 107 -13.22 11.20 15.48
N LEU A 108 -14.13 11.02 14.51
CA LEU A 108 -13.77 10.79 13.12
C LEU A 108 -13.18 12.05 12.49
N VAL A 109 -13.68 13.22 12.87
CA VAL A 109 -13.13 14.52 12.47
C VAL A 109 -11.73 14.75 13.04
N ARG A 110 -11.53 14.47 14.34
CA ARG A 110 -10.20 14.59 14.97
C ARG A 110 -9.21 13.61 14.37
N TYR A 111 -9.65 12.39 14.10
CA TYR A 111 -8.88 11.36 13.43
C TYR A 111 -8.51 11.74 11.99
N ALA A 112 -9.46 12.25 11.21
CA ALA A 112 -9.22 12.77 9.86
C ALA A 112 -8.15 13.84 9.86
N ALA A 113 -8.22 14.77 10.80
CA ALA A 113 -7.25 15.83 10.91
C ALA A 113 -5.84 15.28 11.20
N LEU A 114 -5.70 14.27 12.06
CA LEU A 114 -4.40 13.60 12.31
C LEU A 114 -3.86 12.88 11.08
N ARG A 115 -4.72 12.18 10.32
CA ARG A 115 -4.33 11.55 9.04
C ARG A 115 -3.92 12.55 7.96
N SER A 116 -4.39 13.79 8.08
CA SER A 116 -4.14 14.87 7.12
C SER A 116 -2.95 15.74 7.51
N MET A 117 -2.30 15.49 8.65
CA MET A 117 -1.15 16.28 9.06
C MET A 117 0.04 16.00 8.14
N ASP A 118 0.47 17.04 7.44
CA ASP A 118 1.62 17.01 6.55
C ASP A 118 2.97 17.03 7.31
N GLN A 119 4.07 17.06 6.57
CA GLN A 119 5.41 17.19 7.14
C GLN A 119 5.63 18.51 7.91
N ALA A 120 4.92 19.60 7.61
CA ALA A 120 5.05 20.85 8.38
C ALA A 120 4.61 20.68 9.85
N ASN A 121 3.68 19.77 10.13
CA ASN A 121 3.32 19.41 11.51
C ASN A 121 4.41 18.63 12.26
N LEU A 122 5.44 18.10 11.56
CA LEU A 122 6.63 17.53 12.19
C LEU A 122 7.50 18.59 12.86
N ALA A 123 7.24 19.89 12.66
CA ALA A 123 7.94 20.95 13.40
C ALA A 123 7.68 20.91 14.91
N ASN A 124 6.61 20.25 15.38
CA ASN A 124 6.35 20.00 16.79
C ASN A 124 5.97 18.52 17.05
N PRO A 125 6.95 17.59 17.04
CA PRO A 125 6.69 16.16 17.20
C PRO A 125 6.00 15.82 18.53
N GLN A 126 6.33 16.53 19.62
CA GLN A 126 5.71 16.32 20.93
C GLN A 126 4.24 16.73 20.94
N GLY A 127 3.92 17.90 20.39
CA GLY A 127 2.53 18.37 20.28
C GLY A 127 1.68 17.40 19.46
N LEU A 128 2.25 16.87 18.37
CA LEU A 128 1.62 15.85 17.56
C LEU A 128 1.39 14.55 18.36
N LEU A 129 2.40 14.04 19.05
CA LEU A 129 2.26 12.86 19.92
C LEU A 129 1.15 13.06 20.98
N ASN A 130 1.10 14.23 21.62
CA ASN A 130 0.07 14.52 22.61
C ASN A 130 -1.34 14.45 22.01
N LEU A 131 -1.52 14.90 20.76
CA LEU A 131 -2.80 14.77 20.05
C LEU A 131 -3.12 13.30 19.72
N PHE A 132 -2.15 12.51 19.27
CA PHE A 132 -2.31 11.06 19.07
C PHE A 132 -2.81 10.38 20.35
N LEU A 133 -2.12 10.62 21.48
CA LEU A 133 -2.47 10.03 22.77
C LEU A 133 -3.84 10.50 23.27
N GLN A 134 -4.18 11.77 23.07
CA GLN A 134 -5.48 12.30 23.45
C GLN A 134 -6.61 11.68 22.63
N VAL A 135 -6.46 11.57 21.30
CA VAL A 135 -7.46 10.96 20.44
C VAL A 135 -7.60 9.47 20.76
N GLY A 136 -6.50 8.73 20.95
CA GLY A 136 -6.56 7.31 21.35
C GLY A 136 -7.30 7.08 22.68
N LYS A 137 -7.21 8.01 23.65
CA LYS A 137 -8.00 7.94 24.89
C LYS A 137 -9.50 8.11 24.70
N ASP A 138 -9.93 8.71 23.58
CA ASP A 138 -11.33 9.04 23.31
C ASP A 138 -12.00 8.07 22.31
N VAL A 139 -11.23 7.39 21.46
CA VAL A 139 -11.75 6.40 20.49
C VAL A 139 -12.63 5.32 21.14
N PRO A 140 -12.24 4.67 22.26
CA PRO A 140 -13.05 3.61 22.86
C PRO A 140 -14.43 4.10 23.31
N LYS A 141 -14.54 5.39 23.67
CA LYS A 141 -15.77 6.04 24.16
C LYS A 141 -16.71 6.46 23.03
N SER A 142 -16.25 6.42 21.78
CA SER A 142 -17.05 6.86 20.64
C SER A 142 -18.19 5.88 20.34
N TYR A 143 -19.20 6.35 19.61
CA TYR A 143 -20.36 5.56 19.20
C TYR A 143 -20.12 4.77 17.90
N TYR A 144 -18.92 4.83 17.32
CA TYR A 144 -18.57 4.11 16.10
C TYR A 144 -18.43 2.59 16.35
N PRO A 145 -18.68 1.74 15.33
CA PRO A 145 -18.47 0.30 15.44
C PRO A 145 -17.02 -0.09 15.76
N SER A 146 -16.84 -1.29 16.30
CA SER A 146 -15.53 -1.77 16.78
C SER A 146 -14.51 -1.90 15.64
N ALA A 147 -14.93 -2.25 14.42
CA ALA A 147 -14.08 -2.23 13.23
C ALA A 147 -13.49 -0.85 12.91
N VAL A 148 -14.30 0.21 13.03
CA VAL A 148 -13.85 1.59 12.78
C VAL A 148 -12.90 2.04 13.88
N LYS A 149 -13.24 1.75 15.14
CA LYS A 149 -12.37 2.05 16.29
C LYS A 149 -11.03 1.33 16.18
N LEU A 150 -11.02 0.06 15.78
CA LEU A 150 -9.81 -0.72 15.53
C LEU A 150 -8.90 -0.01 14.53
N GLU A 151 -9.44 0.42 13.39
CA GLU A 151 -8.67 1.13 12.38
C GLU A 151 -8.06 2.44 12.94
N MET A 152 -8.84 3.19 13.71
CA MET A 152 -8.37 4.39 14.37
C MET A 152 -7.20 4.08 15.30
N GLU A 153 -7.36 3.13 16.22
CA GLU A 153 -6.34 2.80 17.23
C GLU A 153 -5.08 2.18 16.61
N VAL A 154 -5.20 1.35 15.58
CA VAL A 154 -4.04 0.85 14.83
C VAL A 154 -3.23 2.02 14.28
N PHE A 155 -3.88 2.97 13.61
CA PHE A 155 -3.18 4.15 13.10
C PHE A 155 -2.60 5.01 14.24
N LEU A 156 -3.37 5.25 15.30
CA LEU A 156 -2.99 6.11 16.40
C LEU A 156 -1.88 5.53 17.28
N GLY A 157 -1.72 4.20 17.32
CA GLY A 157 -0.64 3.52 18.02
C GLY A 157 0.58 3.30 17.14
N VAL A 158 0.40 2.81 15.90
CA VAL A 158 1.52 2.42 15.03
C VAL A 158 2.28 3.64 14.50
N THR A 159 1.57 4.70 14.10
CA THR A 159 2.21 5.91 13.54
C THR A 159 3.21 6.55 14.52
N PRO A 160 2.84 6.88 15.77
CA PRO A 160 3.83 7.39 16.72
C PRO A 160 4.88 6.33 17.08
N ALA A 161 4.54 5.03 17.11
CA ALA A 161 5.53 3.98 17.38
C ALA A 161 6.68 3.98 16.35
N GLN A 162 6.43 4.28 15.07
CA GLN A 162 7.47 4.36 14.04
C GLN A 162 8.61 5.34 14.38
N ASN A 163 8.34 6.34 15.22
CA ASN A 163 9.32 7.32 15.69
C ASN A 163 9.72 7.11 17.16
N SER A 164 9.57 5.89 17.69
CA SER A 164 9.76 5.57 19.11
C SER A 164 11.11 5.96 19.69
N ALA A 165 12.17 5.99 18.87
CA ALA A 165 13.50 6.40 19.29
C ALA A 165 13.55 7.84 19.81
N ALA A 166 12.58 8.69 19.40
CA ALA A 166 12.43 10.06 19.88
C ALA A 166 11.63 10.17 21.19
N TRP A 167 10.99 9.09 21.65
CA TRP A 167 10.05 9.12 22.78
C TRP A 167 10.69 8.58 24.06
N LYS A 168 10.28 9.16 25.19
CA LYS A 168 10.60 8.69 26.54
C LYS A 168 9.83 7.40 26.85
N GLU A 169 10.30 6.63 27.83
CA GLU A 169 9.64 5.38 28.23
C GLU A 169 8.19 5.56 28.67
N ALA A 170 7.85 6.68 29.34
CA ALA A 170 6.47 6.99 29.71
C ALA A 170 5.56 7.18 28.49
N GLU A 171 6.06 7.79 27.42
CA GLU A 171 5.33 7.99 26.16
C GLU A 171 5.17 6.68 25.41
N LYS A 172 6.24 5.88 25.31
CA LYS A 172 6.17 4.52 24.75
C LYS A 172 5.16 3.65 25.48
N ALA A 173 5.06 3.78 26.81
CA ALA A 173 4.07 3.06 27.60
C ALA A 173 2.63 3.48 27.26
N GLU A 174 2.37 4.78 27.03
CA GLU A 174 1.05 5.25 26.58
C GLU A 174 0.73 4.78 25.16
N ILE A 175 1.70 4.81 24.22
CA ILE A 175 1.53 4.26 22.86
C ILE A 175 1.23 2.75 22.95
N ARG A 176 1.93 2.01 23.82
CA ARG A 176 1.69 0.59 24.04
C ARG A 176 0.27 0.32 24.53
N LYS A 177 -0.29 1.17 25.41
CA LYS A 177 -1.68 1.04 25.85
C LYS A 177 -2.66 1.14 24.68
N ILE A 178 -2.42 2.08 23.74
CA ILE A 178 -3.23 2.21 22.51
C ILE A 178 -3.13 0.94 21.65
N LEU A 179 -1.93 0.40 21.45
CA LEU A 179 -1.76 -0.86 20.70
C LEU A 179 -2.47 -2.04 21.36
N MET A 180 -2.47 -2.11 22.70
CA MET A 180 -3.22 -3.14 23.43
C MET A 180 -4.73 -2.94 23.31
N GLN A 181 -5.23 -1.70 23.34
CA GLN A 181 -6.65 -1.40 23.08
C GLN A 181 -7.07 -1.81 21.66
N ALA A 182 -6.20 -1.58 20.67
CA ALA A 182 -6.42 -2.05 19.31
C ALA A 182 -6.51 -3.58 19.23
N LEU A 183 -5.71 -4.34 20.01
CA LEU A 183 -5.84 -5.81 20.07
C LEU A 183 -7.18 -6.26 20.65
N ASP A 184 -7.67 -5.59 21.71
CA ASP A 184 -8.98 -5.91 22.28
C ASP A 184 -10.11 -5.59 21.28
N LEU A 185 -10.02 -4.46 20.56
CA LEU A 185 -10.95 -4.09 19.50
C LEU A 185 -10.89 -5.03 18.28
N LEU A 186 -9.72 -5.61 17.98
CA LEU A 186 -9.58 -6.61 16.92
C LEU A 186 -10.39 -7.87 17.24
N VAL A 187 -10.26 -8.36 18.48
CA VAL A 187 -11.05 -9.50 18.96
C VAL A 187 -12.53 -9.15 18.97
N GLU A 188 -12.91 -8.00 19.52
CA GLU A 188 -14.30 -7.56 19.58
C GLU A 188 -14.93 -7.41 18.20
N SER A 189 -14.25 -6.71 17.27
CA SER A 189 -14.72 -6.47 15.92
C SER A 189 -14.97 -7.77 15.17
N SER A 190 -14.07 -8.75 15.29
CA SER A 190 -14.25 -10.04 14.64
C SER A 190 -15.41 -10.89 15.15
N LEU A 191 -15.88 -10.60 16.37
CA LEU A 191 -17.01 -11.29 16.98
C LEU A 191 -18.35 -10.61 16.66
N LYS A 192 -18.34 -9.27 16.51
CA LYS A 192 -19.54 -8.45 16.39
C LYS A 192 -19.83 -7.97 14.97
N ASP A 193 -18.80 -7.60 14.22
CA ASP A 193 -18.94 -7.01 12.90
C ASP A 193 -19.08 -8.10 11.82
N ALA A 194 -19.94 -7.84 10.83
CA ALA A 194 -20.15 -8.78 9.73
C ALA A 194 -18.87 -8.93 8.87
N PRO A 195 -18.42 -10.15 8.55
CA PRO A 195 -17.26 -10.34 7.72
C PRO A 195 -17.59 -10.00 6.26
N THR A 196 -16.96 -8.95 5.73
CA THR A 196 -16.89 -8.69 4.28
C THR A 196 -15.48 -9.01 3.78
N PRO A 197 -15.27 -9.17 2.45
CA PRO A 197 -13.93 -9.29 1.89
C PRO A 197 -13.01 -8.15 2.34
N LEU A 198 -13.49 -6.90 2.40
CA LEU A 198 -12.71 -5.80 2.95
C LEU A 198 -12.38 -6.02 4.44
N MET A 199 -13.33 -6.41 5.30
CA MET A 199 -13.03 -6.62 6.73
C MET A 199 -12.06 -7.75 7.00
N GLU A 200 -12.16 -8.86 6.27
CA GLU A 200 -11.15 -9.93 6.36
C GLU A 200 -9.75 -9.42 6.01
N TYR A 201 -9.63 -8.47 5.06
CA TYR A 201 -8.36 -7.80 4.81
C TYR A 201 -7.90 -6.99 5.99
N ARG A 202 -8.79 -6.15 6.53
CA ARG A 202 -8.44 -5.15 7.52
C ARG A 202 -8.07 -5.79 8.84
N TRP A 203 -8.76 -6.85 9.25
CA TRP A 203 -8.34 -7.64 10.42
C TRP A 203 -6.97 -8.28 10.23
N HIS A 204 -6.70 -8.85 9.05
CA HIS A 204 -5.38 -9.41 8.76
C HIS A 204 -4.28 -8.34 8.76
N TYR A 205 -4.51 -7.22 8.08
CA TYR A 205 -3.57 -6.12 8.00
C TYR A 205 -3.33 -5.49 9.38
N ALA A 206 -4.38 -5.33 10.19
CA ALA A 206 -4.27 -4.87 11.57
C ALA A 206 -3.34 -5.76 12.40
N CYS A 207 -3.39 -7.08 12.25
CA CYS A 207 -2.42 -7.97 12.92
C CYS A 207 -0.98 -7.62 12.54
N SER A 208 -0.68 -7.47 11.24
CA SER A 208 0.67 -7.15 10.76
C SER A 208 1.14 -5.79 11.27
N GLU A 209 0.27 -4.77 11.21
CA GLU A 209 0.56 -3.43 11.71
C GLU A 209 0.80 -3.42 13.23
N LEU A 210 0.01 -4.17 14.01
CA LEU A 210 0.19 -4.26 15.46
C LEU A 210 1.51 -4.93 15.82
N ILE A 211 1.90 -6.02 15.12
CA ILE A 211 3.23 -6.64 15.28
C ILE A 211 4.33 -5.60 15.03
N ASN A 212 4.22 -4.82 13.94
CA ASN A 212 5.17 -3.76 13.63
C ASN A 212 5.17 -2.63 14.67
N GLY A 213 4.00 -2.25 15.17
CA GLY A 213 3.86 -1.26 16.24
C GLY A 213 4.63 -1.67 17.50
N PHE A 214 4.44 -2.91 17.97
CA PHE A 214 5.16 -3.43 19.13
C PHE A 214 6.68 -3.51 18.89
N LYS A 215 7.11 -3.97 17.70
CA LYS A 215 8.52 -3.98 17.33
C LYS A 215 9.13 -2.59 17.31
N ASN A 216 8.41 -1.63 16.77
CA ASN A 216 8.86 -0.25 16.75
C ASN A 216 8.99 0.30 18.17
N LEU A 217 8.19 -0.16 19.15
CA LEU A 217 8.39 0.16 20.57
C LEU A 217 9.54 -0.60 21.26
N GLY A 218 10.33 -1.37 20.51
CA GLY A 218 11.52 -2.08 21.00
C GLY A 218 11.33 -3.56 21.29
N ASP A 219 10.15 -4.13 21.03
CA ASP A 219 9.96 -5.57 21.20
C ASP A 219 10.73 -6.35 20.14
N ARG A 220 11.27 -7.52 20.52
CA ARG A 220 11.76 -8.49 19.53
C ARG A 220 10.59 -8.99 18.68
N SER A 221 10.86 -9.35 17.42
CA SER A 221 9.84 -9.79 16.46
C SER A 221 8.97 -10.94 17.01
N GLU A 222 9.58 -11.91 17.66
CA GLU A 222 8.87 -13.03 18.30
C GLU A 222 7.97 -12.56 19.43
N LYS A 223 8.43 -11.62 20.27
CA LYS A 223 7.64 -11.11 21.38
C LYS A 223 6.44 -10.29 20.92
N ALA A 224 6.62 -9.50 19.85
CA ALA A 224 5.54 -8.78 19.22
C ALA A 224 4.48 -9.73 18.63
N TRP A 225 4.92 -10.79 17.94
CA TRP A 225 4.05 -11.86 17.47
C TRP A 225 3.31 -12.55 18.62
N GLU A 226 4.00 -13.00 19.67
CA GLU A 226 3.40 -13.67 20.83
C GLU A 226 2.31 -12.81 21.48
N THR A 227 2.52 -11.49 21.55
CA THR A 227 1.55 -10.55 22.11
C THR A 227 0.27 -10.52 21.28
N VAL A 228 0.40 -10.44 19.96
CA VAL A 228 -0.74 -10.44 19.03
C VAL A 228 -1.43 -11.82 19.02
N ASP A 229 -0.66 -12.90 18.98
CA ASP A 229 -1.18 -14.27 19.00
C ASP A 229 -1.95 -14.58 20.28
N ALA A 230 -1.46 -14.11 21.43
CA ALA A 230 -2.16 -14.26 22.71
C ALA A 230 -3.52 -13.56 22.71
N ALA A 231 -3.66 -12.40 22.06
CA ALA A 231 -4.95 -11.74 21.89
C ALA A 231 -5.86 -12.54 20.95
N LEU A 232 -5.35 -12.98 19.80
CA LEU A 232 -6.12 -13.79 18.85
C LEU A 232 -6.57 -15.13 19.46
N ALA A 233 -5.77 -15.73 20.33
CA ALA A 233 -6.09 -16.99 21.03
C ALA A 233 -7.33 -16.89 21.94
N LYS A 234 -7.74 -15.68 22.34
CA LYS A 234 -8.97 -15.45 23.12
C LYS A 234 -10.24 -15.74 22.31
N CYS A 235 -10.15 -15.84 20.99
CA CYS A 235 -11.28 -16.13 20.10
C CYS A 235 -11.09 -17.50 19.43
N ASN A 236 -11.93 -18.47 19.79
CA ASN A 236 -11.87 -19.83 19.21
C ASN A 236 -12.14 -19.85 17.69
N LYS A 237 -12.89 -18.88 17.16
CA LYS A 237 -13.15 -18.71 15.73
C LYS A 237 -11.91 -18.27 14.93
N PHE A 238 -10.78 -18.03 15.59
CA PHE A 238 -9.56 -17.52 14.97
C PHE A 238 -8.52 -18.58 14.67
N GLU A 239 -8.79 -19.88 14.83
CA GLU A 239 -7.78 -20.91 14.56
C GLU A 239 -7.10 -20.74 13.19
N THR A 240 -7.87 -20.73 12.10
CA THR A 240 -7.31 -20.53 10.75
C THR A 240 -6.68 -19.14 10.58
N LYS A 241 -7.29 -18.10 11.16
CA LYS A 241 -6.78 -16.72 11.10
C LYS A 241 -5.44 -16.56 11.82
N ARG A 242 -5.22 -17.26 12.94
CA ARG A 242 -3.94 -17.33 13.67
C ARG A 242 -2.89 -18.01 12.82
N ILE A 243 -3.20 -19.17 12.22
CA ILE A 243 -2.28 -19.90 11.34
C ILE A 243 -1.87 -19.02 10.14
N ARG A 244 -2.84 -18.39 9.46
CA ARG A 244 -2.61 -17.44 8.35
C ARG A 244 -1.71 -16.28 8.79
N THR A 245 -2.02 -15.65 9.92
CA THR A 245 -1.27 -14.49 10.42
C THR A 245 0.15 -14.88 10.79
N LYS A 246 0.35 -16.04 11.45
CA LYS A 246 1.67 -16.59 11.74
C LYS A 246 2.47 -16.85 10.47
N GLY A 247 1.84 -17.43 9.44
CA GLY A 247 2.47 -17.68 8.15
C GLY A 247 2.94 -16.37 7.49
N SER A 248 2.10 -15.34 7.51
CA SER A 248 2.43 -14.02 6.93
C SER A 248 3.52 -13.29 7.74
N TRP A 249 3.47 -13.38 9.07
CA TRP A 249 4.53 -12.89 9.95
C TRP A 249 5.86 -13.61 9.67
N MET A 250 5.85 -14.94 9.49
CA MET A 250 7.05 -15.71 9.14
C MET A 250 7.65 -15.28 7.80
N VAL A 251 6.82 -14.92 6.81
CA VAL A 251 7.30 -14.31 5.56
C VAL A 251 8.06 -13.01 5.86
N GLN A 252 7.43 -12.07 6.56
CA GLN A 252 8.08 -10.80 6.91
C GLN A 252 9.37 -11.04 7.72
N TYR A 253 9.30 -11.95 8.69
CA TYR A 253 10.42 -12.26 9.57
C TYR A 253 11.57 -12.94 8.83
N ALA A 254 11.29 -13.68 7.76
CA ALA A 254 12.32 -14.15 6.85
C ALA A 254 13.03 -12.99 6.15
N TRP A 255 12.27 -12.09 5.50
CA TRP A 255 12.84 -10.97 4.76
C TRP A 255 13.68 -10.04 5.65
N GLU A 256 13.30 -9.88 6.92
CA GLU A 256 14.09 -9.15 7.91
C GLU A 256 15.44 -9.82 8.19
N ALA A 257 15.49 -11.15 8.30
CA ALA A 257 16.75 -11.87 8.46
C ALA A 257 17.65 -11.79 7.22
N ARG A 258 17.06 -11.78 6.02
CA ARG A 258 17.80 -11.57 4.77
C ARG A 258 18.35 -10.14 4.67
N GLY A 259 17.61 -9.18 5.21
CA GLY A 259 17.85 -7.76 5.04
C GLY A 259 17.42 -7.24 3.66
N TYR A 260 17.53 -5.93 3.49
CA TYR A 260 17.12 -5.20 2.27
C TYR A 260 18.27 -5.01 1.26
N GLY A 261 19.43 -5.59 1.54
CA GLY A 261 20.59 -5.53 0.66
C GLY A 261 20.44 -6.40 -0.59
N THR A 262 21.42 -6.25 -1.48
CA THR A 262 21.70 -7.20 -2.55
C THR A 262 22.20 -8.53 -1.98
N ILE A 263 22.10 -9.61 -2.74
CA ILE A 263 22.40 -10.97 -2.24
C ILE A 263 23.84 -11.12 -1.74
N ASP A 264 24.79 -10.39 -2.33
CA ASP A 264 26.20 -10.30 -1.92
C ASP A 264 26.39 -9.66 -0.54
N LYS A 265 25.38 -8.96 -0.03
CA LYS A 265 25.40 -8.32 1.30
C LYS A 265 24.65 -9.13 2.36
N THR A 266 23.98 -10.22 1.98
CA THR A 266 23.30 -11.08 2.95
C THR A 266 24.29 -12.08 3.53
N THR A 267 24.38 -12.16 4.86
CA THR A 267 25.23 -13.13 5.54
C THR A 267 24.71 -14.57 5.36
N GLU A 268 25.59 -15.57 5.46
CA GLU A 268 25.18 -16.99 5.40
C GLU A 268 24.12 -17.33 6.46
N GLU A 269 24.28 -16.80 7.69
CA GLU A 269 23.30 -16.96 8.76
C GLU A 269 21.95 -16.30 8.40
N GLY A 270 21.97 -15.12 7.78
CA GLY A 270 20.79 -14.43 7.30
C GLY A 270 20.04 -15.24 6.23
N LEU A 271 20.77 -15.80 5.25
CA LEU A 271 20.21 -16.68 4.21
C LEU A 271 19.63 -17.98 4.78
N LYS A 272 20.32 -18.58 5.77
CA LYS A 272 19.83 -19.76 6.47
C LYS A 272 18.49 -19.47 7.16
N LYS A 273 18.44 -18.43 7.99
CA LYS A 273 17.21 -18.00 8.70
C LYS A 273 16.09 -17.63 7.73
N PHE A 274 16.41 -16.94 6.64
CA PHE A 274 15.46 -16.60 5.57
C PHE A 274 14.79 -17.86 5.01
N THR A 275 15.59 -18.87 4.64
CA THR A 275 15.10 -20.12 4.06
C THR A 275 14.27 -20.93 5.06
N GLU A 276 14.76 -21.09 6.29
CA GLU A 276 14.06 -21.80 7.37
C GLU A 276 12.68 -21.19 7.66
N ARG A 277 12.60 -19.87 7.77
CA ARG A 277 11.36 -19.15 8.05
C ARG A 277 10.38 -19.19 6.87
N LEU A 278 10.85 -19.10 5.63
CA LEU A 278 9.98 -19.24 4.47
C LEU A 278 9.43 -20.66 4.29
N ASN A 279 10.18 -21.69 4.66
CA ASN A 279 9.65 -23.06 4.70
C ASN A 279 8.56 -23.22 5.77
N GLN A 280 8.77 -22.65 6.97
CA GLN A 280 7.71 -22.64 8.00
C GLN A 280 6.48 -21.85 7.53
N ALA A 281 6.68 -20.70 6.88
CA ALA A 281 5.60 -19.91 6.30
C ALA A 281 4.83 -20.73 5.25
N LYS A 282 5.53 -21.46 4.37
CA LYS A 282 4.94 -22.33 3.36
C LYS A 282 3.98 -23.35 3.99
N GLU A 283 4.44 -24.09 4.98
CA GLU A 283 3.65 -25.13 5.67
C GLU A 283 2.42 -24.54 6.38
N LEU A 284 2.59 -23.43 7.09
CA LEU A 284 1.51 -22.74 7.78
C LEU A 284 0.45 -22.24 6.80
N LEU A 285 0.88 -21.59 5.71
CA LEU A 285 -0.02 -21.02 4.72
C LEU A 285 -0.70 -22.10 3.87
N GLU A 286 -0.05 -23.24 3.60
CA GLU A 286 -0.69 -24.39 2.96
C GLU A 286 -1.73 -25.04 3.88
N THR A 287 -1.46 -25.11 5.18
CA THR A 287 -2.43 -25.57 6.18
C THR A 287 -3.62 -24.62 6.25
N ALA A 288 -3.37 -23.31 6.36
CA ALA A 288 -4.42 -22.30 6.37
C ALA A 288 -5.26 -22.33 5.08
N TRP A 289 -4.63 -22.53 3.92
CA TRP A 289 -5.33 -22.63 2.63
C TRP A 289 -6.28 -23.82 2.59
N LYS A 290 -5.88 -24.98 3.15
CA LYS A 290 -6.74 -26.17 3.22
C LYS A 290 -7.95 -25.96 4.13
N LEU A 291 -7.79 -25.18 5.21
CA LEU A 291 -8.86 -24.90 6.17
C LEU A 291 -9.83 -23.83 5.68
N GLU A 292 -9.31 -22.70 5.18
CA GLU A 292 -10.10 -21.55 4.74
C GLU A 292 -9.35 -20.84 3.59
N PRO A 293 -9.55 -21.27 2.31
CA PRO A 293 -8.95 -20.61 1.16
C PRO A 293 -9.28 -19.12 1.13
N SER A 294 -8.28 -18.25 1.02
CA SER A 294 -8.50 -16.80 0.91
C SER A 294 -7.42 -16.11 0.07
N PRO A 295 -7.76 -15.01 -0.64
CA PRO A 295 -6.81 -14.18 -1.37
C PRO A 295 -5.56 -13.79 -0.58
N ILE A 296 -5.73 -13.48 0.71
CA ILE A 296 -4.66 -13.07 1.61
C ILE A 296 -3.62 -14.19 1.79
N ILE A 297 -4.07 -15.44 1.93
CA ILE A 297 -3.16 -16.59 2.03
C ILE A 297 -2.41 -16.78 0.71
N ALA A 298 -3.09 -16.60 -0.42
CA ALA A 298 -2.48 -16.70 -1.73
C ALA A 298 -1.42 -15.62 -1.96
N GLU A 299 -1.69 -14.36 -1.63
CA GLU A 299 -0.72 -13.25 -1.65
C GLU A 299 0.52 -13.59 -0.80
N ALA A 300 0.32 -14.06 0.43
CA ALA A 300 1.42 -14.48 1.30
C ALA A 300 2.21 -15.68 0.71
N ARG A 301 1.53 -16.65 0.07
CA ARG A 301 2.22 -17.75 -0.64
C ARG A 301 3.01 -17.24 -1.83
N MET A 302 2.55 -16.22 -2.56
CA MET A 302 3.34 -15.62 -3.64
C MET A 302 4.66 -15.05 -3.14
N ARG A 303 4.68 -14.40 -1.97
CA ARG A 303 5.93 -13.93 -1.34
C ARG A 303 6.88 -15.08 -0.97
N VAL A 304 6.34 -16.22 -0.55
CA VAL A 304 7.14 -17.45 -0.32
C VAL A 304 7.74 -17.95 -1.63
N GLU A 305 6.95 -18.02 -2.71
CA GLU A 305 7.45 -18.44 -4.03
C GLU A 305 8.50 -17.47 -4.60
N LEU A 306 8.36 -16.16 -4.36
CA LEU A 306 9.38 -15.17 -4.71
C LEU A 306 10.71 -15.41 -3.96
N GLY A 307 10.65 -15.84 -2.69
CA GLY A 307 11.86 -16.05 -1.90
C GLY A 307 12.54 -17.40 -2.14
N ILE A 308 11.77 -18.49 -2.20
CA ILE A 308 12.29 -19.87 -2.24
C ILE A 308 11.61 -20.78 -3.28
N GLY A 309 10.82 -20.22 -4.20
CA GLY A 309 10.07 -20.99 -5.21
C GLY A 309 10.92 -21.56 -6.36
N LYS A 310 12.23 -21.26 -6.39
CA LYS A 310 13.19 -21.80 -7.37
C LYS A 310 12.80 -21.56 -8.84
N GLY A 311 12.02 -20.51 -9.12
CA GLY A 311 11.60 -20.16 -10.48
C GLY A 311 10.46 -21.01 -11.05
N ASP A 312 9.69 -21.74 -10.23
CA ASP A 312 8.48 -22.43 -10.71
C ASP A 312 7.38 -21.43 -11.11
N ARG A 313 7.33 -21.08 -12.40
CA ARG A 313 6.33 -20.18 -12.98
C ARG A 313 4.89 -20.67 -12.74
N LYS A 314 4.66 -21.98 -12.84
CA LYS A 314 3.32 -22.54 -12.68
C LYS A 314 2.83 -22.39 -11.24
N SER A 315 3.72 -22.58 -10.27
CA SER A 315 3.43 -22.36 -8.85
C SER A 315 3.04 -20.91 -8.56
N ILE A 316 3.87 -19.93 -8.94
CA ILE A 316 3.57 -18.51 -8.69
C ILE A 316 2.29 -18.06 -9.41
N GLU A 317 2.06 -18.48 -10.66
CA GLU A 317 0.85 -18.11 -11.40
C GLU A 317 -0.41 -18.72 -10.78
N THR A 318 -0.30 -19.92 -10.22
CA THR A 318 -1.42 -20.54 -9.48
C THR A 318 -1.80 -19.70 -8.27
N TRP A 319 -0.82 -19.26 -7.47
CA TRP A 319 -1.07 -18.40 -6.31
C TRP A 319 -1.51 -17.00 -6.72
N PHE A 320 -0.97 -16.46 -7.80
CA PHE A 320 -1.41 -15.19 -8.36
C PHE A 320 -2.88 -15.23 -8.75
N ARG A 321 -3.34 -16.21 -9.55
CA ARG A 321 -4.76 -16.38 -9.90
C ARG A 321 -5.66 -16.45 -8.67
N ARG A 322 -5.22 -17.19 -7.64
CA ARG A 322 -5.94 -17.32 -6.36
C ARG A 322 -6.02 -16.01 -5.58
N SER A 323 -4.98 -15.19 -5.62
CA SER A 323 -4.93 -13.89 -4.92
C SER A 323 -5.86 -12.86 -5.56
N ILE A 324 -5.85 -12.74 -6.88
CA ILE A 324 -6.62 -11.67 -7.55
C ILE A 324 -8.06 -12.07 -7.88
N GLY A 325 -8.39 -13.37 -8.00
CA GLY A 325 -9.71 -13.80 -8.49
C GLY A 325 -10.91 -13.28 -7.69
N ASN A 326 -10.83 -13.29 -6.36
CA ASN A 326 -11.95 -12.85 -5.51
C ASN A 326 -11.88 -11.39 -5.08
N ARG A 327 -10.77 -10.69 -5.33
CA ARG A 327 -10.59 -9.29 -4.91
C ARG A 327 -10.38 -8.31 -6.05
N ASN A 328 -9.98 -8.74 -7.23
CA ASN A 328 -9.79 -7.99 -8.48
C ASN A 328 -8.98 -6.67 -8.40
N TYR A 329 -8.49 -6.30 -7.21
CA TYR A 329 -7.97 -4.98 -6.82
C TYR A 329 -6.69 -5.09 -5.97
N ASP A 330 -6.03 -6.26 -5.97
CA ASP A 330 -4.87 -6.49 -5.12
C ASP A 330 -3.56 -6.05 -5.77
N ARG A 331 -3.25 -4.76 -5.58
CA ARG A 331 -1.99 -4.15 -5.98
C ARG A 331 -0.77 -4.91 -5.46
N ASN A 332 -0.83 -5.49 -4.26
CA ASN A 332 0.31 -6.20 -3.69
C ASN A 332 0.62 -7.45 -4.51
N SER A 333 -0.40 -8.23 -4.87
CA SER A 333 -0.22 -9.42 -5.71
C SER A 333 0.29 -9.07 -7.11
N ILE A 334 -0.20 -7.99 -7.73
CA ILE A 334 0.36 -7.48 -9.00
C ILE A 334 1.84 -7.09 -8.83
N GLY A 335 2.18 -6.38 -7.75
CA GLY A 335 3.54 -5.97 -7.45
C GLY A 335 4.49 -7.16 -7.22
N ILE A 336 4.01 -8.20 -6.53
CA ILE A 336 4.77 -9.44 -6.32
C ILE A 336 4.97 -10.18 -7.65
N MET A 337 3.93 -10.29 -8.48
CA MET A 337 4.04 -10.94 -9.80
C MET A 337 5.01 -10.18 -10.71
N ARG A 338 4.92 -8.84 -10.76
CA ARG A 338 5.88 -7.98 -11.46
C ARG A 338 7.30 -8.23 -10.99
N GLU A 339 7.51 -8.26 -9.67
CA GLU A 339 8.83 -8.51 -9.10
C GLU A 339 9.35 -9.91 -9.46
N TRP A 340 8.51 -10.94 -9.36
CA TRP A 340 8.87 -12.31 -9.71
C TRP A 340 9.29 -12.44 -11.19
N LEU A 341 8.53 -11.80 -12.09
CA LEU A 341 8.80 -11.78 -13.53
C LEU A 341 10.00 -10.90 -13.93
N SER A 342 10.53 -10.08 -13.03
CA SER A 342 11.66 -9.22 -13.37
C SER A 342 12.96 -10.03 -13.55
N PRO A 343 13.87 -9.61 -14.46
CA PRO A 343 15.14 -10.31 -14.71
C PRO A 343 16.05 -10.46 -13.48
N LYS A 344 15.86 -9.62 -12.45
CA LYS A 344 16.62 -9.72 -11.19
C LYS A 344 16.19 -10.91 -10.31
N TRP A 345 15.07 -11.55 -10.63
CA TRP A 345 14.54 -12.71 -9.90
C TRP A 345 14.47 -13.94 -10.82
N TYR A 346 13.29 -14.31 -11.33
CA TYR A 346 13.10 -15.57 -12.05
C TYR A 346 12.59 -15.41 -13.48
N GLY A 347 12.21 -14.19 -13.89
CA GLY A 347 11.66 -13.95 -15.22
C GLY A 347 12.66 -13.35 -16.21
N ASP A 348 12.11 -12.91 -17.34
CA ASP A 348 12.79 -12.25 -18.45
C ASP A 348 12.05 -10.97 -18.82
N GLU A 349 12.72 -10.05 -19.52
CA GLU A 349 12.14 -8.77 -19.93
C GLU A 349 10.84 -8.96 -20.73
N GLY A 350 10.81 -9.95 -21.65
CA GLY A 350 9.64 -10.23 -22.46
C GLY A 350 8.43 -10.63 -21.61
N SER A 351 8.61 -11.58 -20.68
CA SER A 351 7.53 -12.03 -19.79
C SER A 351 7.05 -10.92 -18.85
N LEU A 352 7.95 -10.05 -18.37
CA LEU A 352 7.59 -8.88 -17.57
C LEU A 352 6.71 -7.90 -18.37
N TRP A 353 7.14 -7.54 -19.58
CA TRP A 353 6.40 -6.59 -20.41
C TRP A 353 5.04 -7.13 -20.84
N GLU A 354 4.98 -8.40 -21.22
CA GLU A 354 3.72 -9.06 -21.57
C GLU A 354 2.70 -9.00 -20.42
N PHE A 355 3.16 -9.22 -19.18
CA PHE A 355 2.33 -9.09 -17.99
C PHE A 355 1.89 -7.63 -17.72
N LEU A 356 2.80 -6.67 -17.87
CA LEU A 356 2.50 -5.26 -17.65
C LEU A 356 1.56 -4.69 -18.72
N GLU A 357 1.68 -5.12 -19.97
CA GLU A 357 0.73 -4.80 -21.04
C GLU A 357 -0.65 -5.39 -20.73
N ALA A 358 -0.74 -6.61 -20.20
CA ALA A 358 -1.99 -7.16 -19.71
C ALA A 358 -2.59 -6.31 -18.57
N CYS A 359 -1.76 -5.80 -17.66
CA CYS A 359 -2.18 -4.86 -16.61
C CYS A 359 -2.71 -3.54 -17.18
N ARG A 360 -2.05 -2.97 -18.20
CA ARG A 360 -2.51 -1.78 -18.92
C ARG A 360 -3.86 -2.01 -19.62
N ASP A 361 -3.97 -3.14 -20.32
CA ASP A 361 -5.09 -3.44 -21.22
C ASP A 361 -6.34 -3.98 -20.50
N CYS A 362 -6.24 -4.37 -19.23
CA CYS A 362 -7.36 -5.00 -18.51
C CYS A 362 -8.54 -4.06 -18.19
N GLY A 363 -8.41 -2.76 -18.49
CA GLY A 363 -9.43 -1.75 -18.23
C GLY A 363 -9.64 -1.45 -16.75
N ASN A 364 -8.84 -2.03 -15.85
CA ASN A 364 -8.90 -1.70 -14.43
C ASN A 364 -8.03 -0.48 -14.08
N ASN A 365 -8.60 0.69 -14.30
CA ASN A 365 -7.97 1.98 -14.00
C ASN A 365 -8.21 2.48 -12.58
N ARG A 366 -9.07 1.82 -11.79
CA ARG A 366 -9.36 2.29 -10.42
C ARG A 366 -8.22 1.93 -9.47
N ASP A 367 -7.80 0.67 -9.48
CA ASP A 367 -6.96 0.07 -8.42
C ASP A 367 -5.49 0.03 -8.78
N VAL A 368 -5.02 1.04 -9.50
CA VAL A 368 -3.60 1.22 -9.80
C VAL A 368 -2.95 -0.04 -10.44
N ILE A 369 -3.73 -0.88 -11.13
CA ILE A 369 -3.21 -2.01 -11.90
C ILE A 369 -2.53 -1.47 -13.16
N SER A 370 -3.23 -0.62 -13.91
CA SER A 370 -2.69 -0.02 -15.12
C SER A 370 -1.47 0.86 -14.86
N VAL A 371 -1.37 1.49 -13.68
CA VAL A 371 -0.19 2.31 -13.33
C VAL A 371 1.06 1.47 -12.99
N GLN A 372 0.94 0.15 -12.77
CA GLN A 372 2.15 -0.69 -12.65
C GLN A 372 2.97 -0.68 -13.94
N TYR A 373 2.31 -0.51 -15.08
CA TYR A 373 2.93 -0.24 -16.38
C TYR A 373 3.74 1.06 -16.35
N LEU A 374 3.12 2.15 -15.84
CA LEU A 374 3.76 3.46 -15.71
C LEU A 374 5.00 3.40 -14.79
N ASP A 375 4.89 2.67 -13.68
CA ASP A 375 5.98 2.48 -12.73
C ASP A 375 7.18 1.79 -13.36
N GLU A 376 6.98 0.69 -14.09
CA GLU A 376 8.12 -0.01 -14.71
C GLU A 376 8.70 0.79 -15.88
N LYS A 377 7.88 1.44 -16.71
CA LYS A 377 8.37 2.34 -17.78
C LYS A 377 9.24 3.45 -17.22
N TYR A 378 8.84 4.01 -16.08
CA TYR A 378 9.64 5.00 -15.40
C TYR A 378 10.95 4.43 -14.84
N VAL A 379 10.92 3.23 -14.23
CA VAL A 379 12.13 2.55 -13.73
C VAL A 379 13.08 2.19 -14.88
N GLU A 380 12.56 1.72 -16.02
CA GLU A 380 13.32 1.46 -17.26
C GLU A 380 14.06 2.73 -17.70
N ALA A 381 13.35 3.86 -17.82
CA ALA A 381 13.95 5.14 -18.17
C ALA A 381 15.01 5.57 -17.15
N LEU A 382 14.81 5.29 -15.85
CA LEU A 382 15.78 5.64 -14.80
C LEU A 382 17.08 4.84 -14.86
N ARG A 383 17.05 3.60 -15.39
CA ARG A 383 18.23 2.73 -15.57
C ARG A 383 19.14 3.20 -16.71
N LEU A 384 18.65 4.05 -17.62
CA LEU A 384 19.45 4.60 -18.71
C LEU A 384 20.53 5.57 -18.20
N PRO A 385 21.70 5.62 -18.86
CA PRO A 385 22.67 6.70 -18.69
C PRO A 385 21.99 8.07 -18.86
N LYS A 386 22.53 9.11 -18.20
CA LYS A 386 21.90 10.44 -18.13
C LYS A 386 21.58 11.00 -19.52
N GLU A 387 22.47 10.82 -20.48
CA GLU A 387 22.34 11.31 -21.85
C GLU A 387 21.25 10.55 -22.61
N ALA A 388 21.26 9.22 -22.52
CA ALA A 388 20.26 8.35 -23.15
C ALA A 388 18.86 8.54 -22.55
N LYS A 389 18.77 8.86 -21.25
CA LYS A 389 17.52 9.14 -20.55
C LYS A 389 16.79 10.34 -21.15
N LEU A 390 17.50 11.43 -21.44
CA LEU A 390 16.90 12.62 -22.04
C LEU A 390 16.39 12.34 -23.46
N GLU A 391 17.17 11.61 -24.27
CA GLU A 391 16.72 11.22 -25.61
C GLU A 391 15.52 10.26 -25.57
N HIS A 392 15.49 9.34 -24.60
CA HIS A 392 14.35 8.44 -24.41
C HIS A 392 13.05 9.22 -24.11
N PHE A 393 13.10 10.20 -23.21
CA PHE A 393 11.92 11.03 -22.92
C PHE A 393 11.47 11.88 -24.12
N LYS A 394 12.36 12.23 -25.04
CA LYS A 394 12.00 12.97 -26.27
C LYS A 394 11.24 12.13 -27.29
N ASP A 395 11.19 10.80 -27.15
CA ASP A 395 10.44 9.94 -28.08
C ASP A 395 8.92 10.26 -28.00
N PRO A 396 8.30 10.77 -29.08
CA PRO A 396 6.87 11.07 -29.08
C PRO A 396 6.01 9.84 -28.81
N LYS A 397 6.45 8.64 -29.21
CA LYS A 397 5.70 7.40 -28.99
C LYS A 397 5.64 7.05 -27.50
N PHE A 398 6.75 7.23 -26.80
CA PHE A 398 6.82 7.01 -25.36
C PHE A 398 5.84 7.93 -24.62
N PHE A 399 5.79 9.22 -24.98
CA PHE A 399 4.78 10.12 -24.41
C PHE A 399 3.35 9.71 -24.73
N GLN A 400 3.05 9.43 -26.00
CA GLN A 400 1.70 9.04 -26.44
C GLN A 400 1.17 7.80 -25.73
N GLU A 401 2.05 6.84 -25.44
CA GLU A 401 1.69 5.64 -24.70
C GLU A 401 1.39 5.97 -23.24
N MET A 402 2.33 6.63 -22.56
CA MET A 402 2.21 6.92 -21.13
C MET A 402 1.05 7.87 -20.83
N SER A 403 0.80 8.87 -21.69
CA SER A 403 -0.31 9.81 -21.52
C SER A 403 -1.68 9.14 -21.59
N LYS A 404 -1.86 8.09 -22.42
CA LYS A 404 -3.10 7.31 -22.46
C LYS A 404 -3.38 6.60 -21.14
N VAL A 405 -2.35 6.01 -20.52
CA VAL A 405 -2.50 5.31 -19.25
C VAL A 405 -2.78 6.30 -18.12
N PHE A 406 -2.08 7.44 -18.07
CA PHE A 406 -2.38 8.52 -17.12
C PHE A 406 -3.80 9.07 -17.29
N ALA A 407 -4.22 9.36 -18.53
CA ALA A 407 -5.55 9.88 -18.81
C ALA A 407 -6.64 8.90 -18.40
N ALA A 408 -6.48 7.61 -18.71
CA ALA A 408 -7.43 6.57 -18.33
C ALA A 408 -7.52 6.39 -16.81
N TYR A 409 -6.38 6.46 -16.10
CA TYR A 409 -6.33 6.42 -14.64
C TYR A 409 -7.01 7.64 -14.00
N LEU A 410 -6.61 8.85 -14.40
CA LEU A 410 -7.11 10.11 -13.84
C LEU A 410 -8.56 10.42 -14.23
N ALA A 411 -9.10 9.78 -15.28
CA ALA A 411 -10.53 9.85 -15.58
C ALA A 411 -11.39 9.18 -14.49
N VAL A 412 -10.85 8.15 -13.83
CA VAL A 412 -11.53 7.44 -12.74
C VAL A 412 -11.11 7.98 -11.37
N ASN A 413 -9.89 8.49 -11.26
CA ASN A 413 -9.32 9.07 -10.03
C ASN A 413 -8.91 10.53 -10.25
N PRO A 414 -9.87 11.47 -10.46
CA PRO A 414 -9.54 12.85 -10.78
C PRO A 414 -8.82 13.59 -9.64
N ASP A 415 -8.99 13.17 -8.39
CA ASP A 415 -8.40 13.86 -7.24
C ASP A 415 -7.06 13.25 -6.78
N ASP A 416 -6.50 12.27 -7.53
CA ASP A 416 -5.20 11.68 -7.21
C ASP A 416 -4.06 12.61 -7.66
N ASN A 417 -3.73 13.57 -6.80
CA ASN A 417 -2.66 14.54 -7.04
C ASN A 417 -1.27 13.91 -7.08
N TYR A 418 -1.08 12.71 -6.52
CA TYR A 418 0.18 11.99 -6.63
C TYR A 418 0.44 11.55 -8.09
N TYR A 419 -0.54 10.89 -8.73
CA TYR A 419 -0.40 10.50 -10.13
C TYR A 419 -0.52 11.68 -11.09
N ARG A 420 -1.32 12.71 -10.75
CA ARG A 420 -1.38 13.95 -11.52
C ARG A 420 -0.02 14.67 -11.52
N GLY A 421 0.64 14.75 -10.37
CA GLY A 421 1.98 15.31 -10.25
C GLY A 421 3.00 14.52 -11.08
N ARG A 422 2.95 13.19 -11.05
CA ARG A 422 3.78 12.35 -11.92
C ARG A 422 3.50 12.59 -13.39
N TYR A 423 2.24 12.76 -13.78
CA TYR A 423 1.87 13.05 -15.16
C TYR A 423 2.41 14.40 -15.63
N ALA A 424 2.32 15.43 -14.77
CA ALA A 424 2.88 16.75 -15.04
C ALA A 424 4.39 16.70 -15.32
N VAL A 425 5.13 16.04 -14.42
CA VAL A 425 6.59 15.87 -14.50
C VAL A 425 7.00 15.07 -15.73
N PHE A 426 6.28 13.98 -15.98
CA PHE A 426 6.51 13.15 -17.14
C PHE A 426 6.29 13.95 -18.45
N SER A 427 5.20 14.71 -18.52
CA SER A 427 4.91 15.60 -19.66
C SER A 427 6.02 16.62 -19.88
N TYR A 428 6.54 17.22 -18.79
CA TYR A 428 7.67 18.15 -18.85
C TYR A 428 8.92 17.49 -19.45
N TYR A 429 9.29 16.30 -18.96
CA TYR A 429 10.45 15.57 -19.49
C TYR A 429 10.31 15.20 -20.96
N CYS A 430 9.08 14.95 -21.43
CA CYS A 430 8.79 14.65 -22.83
C CYS A 430 8.63 15.90 -23.73
N GLY A 431 8.96 17.09 -23.23
CA GLY A 431 8.80 18.35 -23.97
C GLY A 431 7.35 18.78 -24.18
N GLN A 432 6.39 18.15 -23.49
CA GLN A 432 4.95 18.43 -23.58
C GLN A 432 4.55 19.49 -22.56
N TYR A 433 5.16 20.68 -22.66
CA TYR A 433 5.07 21.72 -21.64
C TYR A 433 3.65 22.23 -21.39
N ALA A 434 2.81 22.30 -22.44
CA ALA A 434 1.41 22.73 -22.30
C ALA A 434 0.59 21.74 -21.44
N GLU A 435 0.78 20.43 -21.66
CA GLU A 435 0.11 19.40 -20.85
C GLU A 435 0.68 19.39 -19.43
N ALA A 436 2.00 19.54 -19.26
CA ALA A 436 2.61 19.66 -17.94
C ALA A 436 2.01 20.82 -17.14
N LEU A 437 1.92 22.01 -17.75
CA LEU A 437 1.33 23.20 -17.14
C LEU A 437 -0.13 22.95 -16.73
N LYS A 438 -0.94 22.40 -17.63
CA LYS A 438 -2.34 22.04 -17.34
C LYS A 438 -2.44 21.10 -16.14
N GLN A 439 -1.60 20.07 -16.06
CA GLN A 439 -1.61 19.15 -14.92
C GLN A 439 -1.20 19.84 -13.62
N PHE A 440 -0.20 20.74 -13.65
CA PHE A 440 0.18 21.53 -12.47
C PHE A 440 -0.93 22.50 -12.04
N GLU A 441 -1.62 23.16 -12.97
CA GLU A 441 -2.76 24.04 -12.69
C GLU A 441 -3.91 23.28 -12.02
N LEU A 442 -4.17 22.04 -12.46
CA LEU A 442 -5.19 21.17 -11.84
C LEU A 442 -4.81 20.72 -10.43
N ILE A 443 -3.51 20.57 -10.13
CA ILE A 443 -3.04 20.25 -8.77
C ILE A 443 -3.11 21.49 -7.87
N GLY A 444 -2.80 22.67 -8.41
CA GLY A 444 -2.74 23.90 -7.65
C GLY A 444 -1.69 23.83 -6.52
N GLU A 445 -2.08 24.27 -5.32
CA GLU A 445 -1.24 24.25 -4.13
C GLU A 445 -1.12 22.85 -3.48
N ASP A 446 -1.90 21.88 -3.96
CA ASP A 446 -1.97 20.53 -3.39
C ASP A 446 -0.90 19.57 -3.93
N MET A 447 0.30 20.08 -4.22
CA MET A 447 1.39 19.25 -4.67
C MET A 447 1.81 18.27 -3.58
N VAL A 448 1.55 16.98 -3.82
CA VAL A 448 2.04 15.90 -2.95
C VAL A 448 3.55 15.83 -3.08
N GLU A 449 4.26 16.14 -2.00
CA GLU A 449 5.69 15.90 -1.94
C GLU A 449 5.97 14.40 -2.12
N SER A 450 6.64 14.08 -3.21
CA SER A 450 7.24 12.78 -3.41
C SER A 450 8.76 12.95 -3.46
N LYS A 451 9.54 11.87 -3.41
CA LYS A 451 10.99 11.98 -3.72
C LYS A 451 11.25 12.57 -5.12
N HIS A 452 10.23 12.57 -5.99
CA HIS A 452 10.23 13.26 -7.29
C HIS A 452 9.90 14.75 -7.14
N ALA A 453 9.26 15.19 -6.06
CA ALA A 453 8.99 16.60 -5.79
C ALA A 453 10.25 17.44 -5.56
N GLU A 454 11.39 16.85 -5.18
CA GLU A 454 12.67 17.58 -5.17
C GLU A 454 13.11 17.94 -6.60
N ILE A 455 12.90 17.03 -7.55
CA ILE A 455 13.05 17.31 -8.98
C ILE A 455 12.01 18.35 -9.42
N ASN A 456 10.76 18.27 -8.94
CA ASN A 456 9.71 19.24 -9.25
C ASN A 456 10.07 20.63 -8.74
N ARG A 457 10.62 20.76 -7.52
CA ARG A 457 11.10 22.02 -6.95
C ARG A 457 12.24 22.58 -7.78
N GLN A 458 13.19 21.76 -8.24
CA GLN A 458 14.27 22.23 -9.10
C GLN A 458 13.77 22.68 -10.49
N ILE A 459 12.69 22.08 -11.01
CA ILE A 459 12.03 22.48 -12.25
C ILE A 459 11.20 23.76 -12.06
N PHE A 460 10.47 23.90 -10.93
CA PHE A 460 9.65 25.07 -10.60
C PHE A 460 10.47 26.30 -10.16
N LEU A 461 11.58 26.08 -9.44
CA LEU A 461 12.48 27.15 -8.97
C LEU A 461 13.44 27.62 -10.05
N LYS A 462 13.59 26.87 -11.15
CA LYS A 462 14.11 27.46 -12.39
C LYS A 462 13.00 28.30 -13.00
N GLU A 463 13.06 29.60 -12.71
CA GLU A 463 12.22 30.67 -13.25
C GLU A 463 12.03 30.66 -14.78
N ASP A 464 12.75 29.81 -15.51
CA ASP A 464 12.66 29.59 -16.96
C ASP A 464 11.27 29.14 -17.44
N LEU A 465 10.51 28.35 -16.66
CA LEU A 465 9.19 27.86 -17.11
C LEU A 465 8.10 28.94 -17.15
N LEU A 466 8.17 29.92 -16.24
CA LEU A 466 7.23 31.05 -16.21
C LEU A 466 7.73 32.24 -17.04
N LYS A 467 9.05 32.40 -17.21
CA LYS A 467 9.65 33.47 -18.01
C LYS A 467 9.68 33.16 -19.50
N ASN A 468 9.80 31.90 -19.92
CA ASN A 468 9.77 31.50 -21.34
C ASN A 468 8.35 31.16 -21.83
N ARG A 469 7.40 32.07 -21.56
CA ARG A 469 6.06 32.03 -22.17
C ARG A 469 6.20 31.83 -23.68
N VAL A 470 5.58 30.75 -24.16
CA VAL A 470 4.89 30.61 -25.45
C VAL A 470 5.58 31.37 -26.60
N PRO A 471 6.20 30.68 -27.58
CA PRO A 471 6.58 31.34 -28.82
C PRO A 471 5.35 32.08 -29.33
N LYS A 472 5.41 33.42 -29.42
CA LYS A 472 4.35 34.19 -30.05
C LYS A 472 4.17 33.58 -31.43
N SER A 473 3.05 32.90 -31.67
CA SER A 473 2.70 32.42 -33.00
C SER A 473 2.78 33.62 -33.92
N LYS A 474 3.63 33.54 -34.95
CA LYS A 474 3.63 34.50 -36.05
C LYS A 474 2.37 34.34 -36.88
#